data_AF-A0AAN8UL53-F1
#
_entry.id   AF-A0AAN8UL53-F1
#
_cell.length_a   1.000
_cell.length_b   1.000
_cell.length_c   1.000
_cell.angle_alpha   90.00
_cell.angle_beta   90.00
_cell.angle_gamma   90.00
#
_symmetry.space_group_name_H-M   'P 1'
#
loop_
_entity.id
_entity.type
_entity.pdbx_description
1 polymer ?
#
loop_
_entity_poly.entity_id
_entity_poly.type
_entity_poly.pdbx_seq_one_letter_code
_entity_poly.pdbx_strand_id
1 'polypeptide(L)'
;PSEGSDAIYFFFFSMLRRSRNLFLQWLSLFITASLFCNLSNGDVGTAAQYAPPYLPNACYGNDASQFPPNNYFAAAGDGIWDNGAACGRQYKVRCISAAEPKICVPGQTIQVKIVDSALSSSSRPSANGATIVLSTTAFQAIAKSSASSVNVEFQQYGVKSKRMEGLGGFGGEELNVNLLDSTFLKSFVDDKVFEAML
;
A
#
# COMPACT_ATOMS: atom_id res chain seq x y z
N PRO A 1 -42.43 -45.98 -34.08
CA PRO A 1 -42.19 -44.55 -33.81
C PRO A 1 -41.79 -44.31 -32.35
N SER A 2 -40.52 -44.59 -31.99
CA SER A 2 -39.95 -44.21 -30.68
C SER A 2 -38.44 -44.42 -30.52
N GLU A 3 -37.64 -44.66 -31.58
CA GLU A 3 -36.18 -44.89 -31.43
C GLU A 3 -35.31 -43.65 -31.71
N GLY A 4 -35.87 -42.56 -32.24
CA GLY A 4 -35.11 -41.38 -32.65
C GLY A 4 -34.90 -40.30 -31.59
N SER A 5 -35.70 -40.28 -30.53
CA SER A 5 -35.67 -39.22 -29.50
C SER A 5 -34.55 -39.41 -28.48
N ASP A 6 -34.20 -40.65 -28.14
CA ASP A 6 -33.23 -40.94 -27.07
C ASP A 6 -31.80 -40.57 -27.46
N ALA A 7 -31.43 -40.77 -28.73
CA ALA A 7 -30.13 -40.37 -29.25
C ALA A 7 -29.94 -38.85 -29.18
N ILE A 8 -30.98 -38.06 -29.49
CA ILE A 8 -30.92 -36.60 -29.48
C ILE A 8 -30.74 -36.06 -28.05
N TYR A 9 -31.48 -36.60 -27.07
CA TYR A 9 -31.29 -36.22 -25.67
C TYR A 9 -29.90 -36.58 -25.13
N PHE A 10 -29.35 -37.75 -25.50
CA PHE A 10 -27.99 -38.14 -25.11
C PHE A 10 -26.93 -37.20 -25.69
N PHE A 11 -27.04 -36.80 -26.96
CA PHE A 11 -26.13 -35.81 -27.58
C PHE A 11 -26.27 -34.42 -26.94
N PHE A 12 -27.50 -33.97 -26.65
CA PHE A 12 -27.76 -32.67 -26.01
C PHE A 12 -27.25 -32.64 -24.56
N PHE A 13 -27.47 -33.70 -23.78
CA PHE A 13 -26.91 -33.85 -22.42
C PHE A 13 -25.38 -33.97 -22.44
N SER A 14 -24.80 -34.65 -23.43
CA SER A 14 -23.34 -34.73 -23.62
C SER A 14 -22.73 -33.37 -23.97
N MET A 15 -23.37 -32.59 -24.85
CA MET A 15 -22.95 -31.21 -25.17
C MET A 15 -23.11 -30.26 -23.98
N LEU A 16 -24.22 -30.33 -23.23
CA LEU A 16 -24.44 -29.56 -22.01
C LEU A 16 -23.46 -29.95 -20.90
N ARG A 17 -23.09 -31.23 -20.78
CA ARG A 17 -22.10 -31.75 -19.81
C ARG A 17 -20.68 -31.32 -20.19
N ARG A 18 -20.35 -31.27 -21.49
CA ARG A 18 -19.06 -30.78 -22.02
C ARG A 18 -18.92 -29.26 -21.86
N SER A 19 -19.98 -28.50 -22.14
CA SER A 19 -20.08 -27.06 -21.85
C SER A 19 -19.93 -26.77 -20.35
N ARG A 20 -20.64 -27.51 -19.49
CA ARG A 20 -20.53 -27.37 -18.03
C ARG A 20 -19.15 -27.73 -17.49
N ASN A 21 -18.48 -28.73 -18.03
CA ASN A 21 -17.11 -29.09 -17.65
C ASN A 21 -16.07 -28.06 -18.11
N LEU A 22 -16.23 -27.49 -19.30
CA LEU A 22 -15.38 -26.39 -19.79
C LEU A 22 -15.60 -25.11 -18.97
N PHE A 23 -16.86 -24.82 -18.62
CA PHE A 23 -17.21 -23.72 -17.73
C PHE A 23 -16.64 -23.91 -16.33
N LEU A 24 -16.77 -25.10 -15.73
CA LEU A 24 -16.19 -25.44 -14.43
C LEU A 24 -14.65 -25.40 -14.46
N GLN A 25 -14.01 -25.81 -15.57
CA GLN A 25 -12.57 -25.70 -15.75
C GLN A 25 -12.12 -24.25 -15.84
N TRP A 26 -12.83 -23.40 -16.58
CA TRP A 26 -12.53 -21.97 -16.66
C TRP A 26 -12.75 -21.30 -15.31
N LEU A 27 -13.83 -21.62 -14.60
CA LEU A 27 -14.11 -21.10 -13.26
C LEU A 27 -13.02 -21.51 -12.26
N SER A 28 -12.55 -22.76 -12.32
CA SER A 28 -11.44 -23.27 -11.52
C SER A 28 -10.12 -22.55 -11.83
N LEU A 29 -9.83 -22.29 -13.11
CA LEU A 29 -8.65 -21.53 -13.53
C LEU A 29 -8.71 -20.06 -13.09
N PHE A 30 -9.87 -19.42 -13.19
CA PHE A 30 -10.08 -18.04 -12.72
C PHE A 30 -9.94 -17.92 -11.20
N ILE A 31 -10.52 -18.84 -10.43
CA ILE A 31 -10.36 -18.90 -8.97
C ILE A 31 -8.88 -19.13 -8.61
N THR A 32 -8.23 -20.07 -9.29
CA THR A 32 -6.81 -20.36 -9.04
C THR A 32 -5.94 -19.14 -9.35
N ALA A 33 -6.19 -18.44 -10.46
CA ALA A 33 -5.47 -17.22 -10.83
C ALA A 33 -5.67 -16.07 -9.83
N SER A 34 -6.88 -15.89 -9.28
CA SER A 34 -7.14 -14.85 -8.27
C SER A 34 -6.48 -15.15 -6.93
N LEU A 35 -6.35 -16.43 -6.55
CA LEU A 35 -5.58 -16.86 -5.38
C LEU A 35 -4.07 -16.60 -5.51
N PHE A 36 -3.53 -16.56 -6.74
CA PHE A 36 -2.11 -16.23 -6.99
C PHE A 36 -1.83 -14.72 -7.07
N CYS A 37 -2.86 -13.89 -7.21
CA CYS A 37 -2.75 -12.43 -7.14
C CYS A 37 -2.73 -11.95 -5.68
N ASN A 38 -1.55 -11.97 -5.05
CA ASN A 38 -1.36 -11.26 -3.80
C ASN A 38 -1.39 -9.75 -4.09
N LEU A 39 -2.55 -9.11 -3.91
CA LEU A 39 -2.66 -7.64 -3.94
C LEU A 39 -1.93 -7.06 -2.71
N SER A 40 -0.67 -6.68 -2.90
CA SER A 40 0.00 -5.75 -1.99
C SER A 40 -0.55 -4.35 -2.24
N ASN A 41 -1.43 -3.87 -1.36
CA ASN A 41 -1.99 -2.51 -1.41
C ASN A 41 -0.95 -1.51 -0.88
N GLY A 42 0.10 -1.26 -1.67
CA GLY A 42 1.05 -0.17 -1.47
C GLY A 42 0.74 0.95 -2.45
N ASP A 43 0.58 2.16 -1.94
CA ASP A 43 0.40 3.33 -2.79
C ASP A 43 1.77 3.79 -3.29
N VAL A 44 1.83 4.33 -4.51
CA VAL A 44 3.09 4.72 -5.14
C VAL A 44 3.15 6.24 -5.25
N GLY A 45 4.27 6.80 -4.79
CA GLY A 45 4.46 8.24 -4.80
C GLY A 45 5.91 8.63 -5.02
N THR A 46 6.14 9.93 -5.02
CA THR A 46 7.48 10.50 -5.07
C THR A 46 7.89 10.90 -3.67
N ALA A 47 9.09 10.50 -3.26
CA ALA A 47 9.73 11.00 -2.04
C ALA A 47 10.87 11.96 -2.34
N ALA A 48 10.93 13.02 -1.54
CA ALA A 48 12.02 13.99 -1.52
C ALA A 48 12.62 14.04 -0.11
N GLN A 49 13.66 14.85 0.09
CA GLN A 49 14.22 15.12 1.41
C GLN A 49 14.20 16.61 1.75
N TYR A 50 14.15 16.93 3.05
CA TYR A 50 14.34 18.28 3.54
C TYR A 50 15.34 18.31 4.70
N ALA A 51 16.15 19.36 4.71
CA ALA A 51 17.17 19.62 5.73
C ALA A 51 16.57 20.44 6.89
N PRO A 52 17.25 20.52 8.05
CA PRO A 52 16.88 21.44 9.11
C PRO A 52 16.90 22.91 8.61
N PRO A 53 16.09 23.80 9.20
CA PRO A 53 15.31 23.61 10.43
C PRO A 53 14.01 22.81 10.25
N TYR A 54 13.72 21.92 11.21
CA TYR A 54 12.49 21.10 11.25
C TYR A 54 11.34 21.74 12.05
N LEU A 55 11.59 22.92 12.61
CA LEU A 55 10.65 23.71 13.41
C LEU A 55 10.59 25.14 12.84
N PRO A 56 9.42 25.81 12.89
CA PRO A 56 8.12 25.27 13.23
C PRO A 56 7.59 24.29 12.17
N ASN A 57 6.75 23.35 12.58
CA ASN A 57 6.01 22.45 11.70
C ASN A 57 4.50 22.71 11.77
N ALA A 58 3.74 22.30 10.76
CA ALA A 58 2.29 22.54 10.73
C ALA A 58 1.48 21.71 11.72
N CYS A 59 1.95 20.53 12.13
CA CYS A 59 1.17 19.65 13.01
C CYS A 59 1.25 20.05 14.49
N TYR A 60 2.44 20.44 14.95
CA TYR A 60 2.78 20.61 16.36
C TYR A 60 3.50 21.94 16.65
N GLY A 61 3.67 22.81 15.65
CA GLY A 61 4.31 24.12 15.82
C GLY A 61 5.77 23.96 16.24
N ASN A 62 6.11 24.45 17.43
CA ASN A 62 7.48 24.45 17.98
C ASN A 62 7.77 23.27 18.93
N ASP A 63 6.88 22.27 19.02
CA ASP A 63 7.07 21.15 19.93
C ASP A 63 8.04 20.09 19.37
N ALA A 64 9.28 20.10 19.87
CA ALA A 64 10.31 19.13 19.53
C ALA A 64 10.09 17.74 20.17
N SER A 65 9.20 17.61 21.16
CA SER A 65 8.97 16.33 21.84
C SER A 65 8.22 15.30 20.99
N GLN A 66 7.59 15.75 19.91
CA GLN A 66 6.78 14.92 19.02
C GLN A 66 7.60 14.13 17.99
N PHE A 67 8.88 14.45 17.84
CA PHE A 67 9.79 13.77 16.93
C PHE A 67 10.22 12.41 17.52
N PRO A 68 10.22 11.35 16.71
CA PRO A 68 10.68 10.05 17.17
C PRO A 68 12.20 10.07 17.40
N PRO A 69 12.73 9.30 18.37
CA PRO A 69 14.14 9.34 18.77
C PRO A 69 15.12 8.91 17.67
N ASN A 70 14.64 8.17 16.67
CA ASN A 70 15.40 7.75 15.49
C ASN A 70 15.43 8.80 14.37
N ASN A 71 14.78 9.96 14.56
CA ASN A 71 14.62 10.99 13.53
C ASN A 71 13.96 10.47 12.25
N TYR A 72 13.13 9.42 12.32
CA TYR A 72 12.36 8.95 11.17
C TYR A 72 10.99 9.63 11.13
N PHE A 73 11.00 10.83 10.58
CA PHE A 73 9.81 11.62 10.34
C PHE A 73 9.79 12.17 8.91
N ALA A 74 8.61 12.61 8.50
CA ALA A 74 8.33 13.13 7.18
C ALA A 74 7.31 14.26 7.22
N ALA A 75 7.33 15.09 6.19
CA ALA A 75 6.27 16.04 5.86
C ALA A 75 5.37 15.42 4.78
N ALA A 76 4.07 15.60 4.92
CA ALA A 76 3.07 15.12 3.98
C ALA A 76 2.87 16.13 2.84
N GLY A 77 2.99 15.66 1.60
CA GLY A 77 2.63 16.44 0.41
C GLY A 77 1.12 16.50 0.20
N ASP A 78 0.71 17.29 -0.79
CA ASP A 78 -0.70 17.62 -1.06
C ASP A 78 -1.60 16.38 -1.20
N GLY A 79 -1.07 15.31 -1.78
CA GLY A 79 -1.82 14.07 -1.99
C GLY A 79 -2.18 13.31 -0.71
N ILE A 80 -1.43 13.50 0.39
CA ILE A 80 -1.67 12.77 1.65
C ILE A 80 -1.91 13.69 2.85
N TRP A 81 -1.69 15.01 2.74
CA TRP A 81 -1.78 15.96 3.85
C TRP A 81 -3.18 16.04 4.47
N ASP A 82 -4.22 15.99 3.63
CA ASP A 82 -5.64 15.96 4.04
C ASP A 82 -5.98 17.05 5.08
N ASN A 83 -5.58 18.30 4.80
CA ASN A 83 -5.76 19.47 5.68
C ASN A 83 -5.30 19.27 7.13
N GLY A 84 -4.25 18.48 7.34
CA GLY A 84 -3.68 18.19 8.67
C GLY A 84 -4.22 16.90 9.32
N ALA A 85 -5.17 16.20 8.69
CA ALA A 85 -5.63 14.90 9.19
C ALA A 85 -4.53 13.83 9.12
N ALA A 86 -3.47 14.05 8.34
CA ALA A 86 -2.29 13.20 8.26
C ALA A 86 -1.36 13.30 9.47
N CYS A 87 -1.48 14.34 10.29
CA CYS A 87 -0.60 14.58 11.43
C CYS A 87 -0.57 13.38 12.39
N GLY A 88 0.63 12.93 12.74
CA GLY A 88 0.83 11.80 13.65
C GLY A 88 0.59 10.41 13.03
N ARG A 89 0.10 10.32 11.80
CA ARG A 89 0.03 9.04 11.07
C ARG A 89 1.42 8.50 10.82
N GLN A 90 1.54 7.18 10.87
CA GLN A 90 2.78 6.49 10.56
C GLN A 90 2.64 5.81 9.20
N TYR A 91 3.69 5.88 8.39
CA TYR A 91 3.76 5.23 7.09
C TYR A 91 4.99 4.34 7.05
N LYS A 92 4.83 3.15 6.46
CA LYS A 92 5.94 2.36 5.96
C LYS A 92 6.30 2.88 4.59
N VAL A 93 7.58 3.17 4.37
CA VAL A 93 8.08 3.72 3.10
C VAL A 93 9.23 2.86 2.62
N ARG A 94 9.21 2.51 1.33
CA ARG A 94 10.22 1.71 0.66
C ARG A 94 10.60 2.35 -0.68
N CYS A 95 11.89 2.40 -0.98
CA CYS A 95 12.36 2.89 -2.28
C CYS A 95 12.16 1.80 -3.35
N ILE A 96 11.45 2.13 -4.43
CA ILE A 96 11.19 1.19 -5.54
C ILE A 96 12.06 1.50 -6.76
N SER A 97 12.28 2.79 -7.06
CA SER A 97 13.12 3.23 -8.17
C SER A 97 13.58 4.68 -7.96
N ALA A 98 14.57 5.10 -8.74
CA ALA A 98 15.07 6.48 -8.74
C ALA A 98 15.44 6.87 -10.16
N ALA A 99 15.59 8.18 -10.42
CA ALA A 99 16.05 8.68 -11.72
C ALA A 99 17.44 8.15 -12.09
N GLU A 100 18.31 7.98 -11.09
CA GLU A 100 19.63 7.37 -11.26
C GLU A 100 19.65 5.90 -10.81
N PRO A 101 20.37 5.02 -11.52
CA PRO A 101 20.51 3.63 -11.12
C PRO A 101 21.29 3.49 -9.80
N LYS A 102 20.94 2.47 -8.99
CA LYS A 102 21.62 2.11 -7.72
C LYS A 102 21.58 3.19 -6.61
N ILE A 103 20.55 4.04 -6.61
CA ILE A 103 20.25 4.97 -5.53
C ILE A 103 19.49 4.30 -4.39
N CYS A 104 18.43 3.55 -4.70
CA CYS A 104 17.62 2.84 -3.70
C CYS A 104 18.42 1.74 -3.00
N VAL A 105 18.19 1.60 -1.70
CA VAL A 105 18.69 0.46 -0.91
C VAL A 105 17.68 -0.69 -1.05
N PRO A 106 18.07 -1.84 -1.62
CA PRO A 106 17.14 -2.94 -1.88
C PRO A 106 16.65 -3.57 -0.58
N GLY A 107 15.34 -3.84 -0.49
CA GLY A 107 14.71 -4.51 0.64
C GLY A 107 14.57 -3.66 1.92
N GLN A 108 15.00 -2.40 1.88
CA GLN A 108 14.95 -1.52 3.04
C GLN A 108 13.60 -0.79 3.12
N THR A 109 12.88 -1.02 4.20
CA THR A 109 11.61 -0.36 4.51
C THR A 109 11.73 0.30 5.86
N ILE A 110 11.39 1.59 5.92
CA ILE A 110 11.41 2.37 7.16
C ILE A 110 10.00 2.76 7.58
N GLN A 111 9.82 3.01 8.86
CA GLN A 111 8.61 3.59 9.40
C GLN A 111 8.86 5.06 9.70
N VAL A 112 8.04 5.94 9.13
CA VAL A 112 8.11 7.39 9.34
C VAL A 112 6.81 7.91 9.93
N LYS A 113 6.93 8.91 10.81
CA LYS A 113 5.78 9.66 11.35
C LYS A 113 5.60 10.97 10.57
N ILE A 114 4.37 11.30 10.20
CA ILE A 114 4.06 12.61 9.62
C ILE A 114 4.03 13.66 10.73
N VAL A 115 4.88 14.68 10.59
CA VAL A 115 5.02 15.77 11.58
C VAL A 115 4.84 17.16 10.97
N ASP A 116 4.80 17.27 9.64
CA ASP A 116 4.70 18.55 8.94
C ASP A 116 3.94 18.40 7.61
N SER A 117 3.62 19.51 6.95
CA SER A 117 3.17 19.55 5.56
C SER A 117 4.29 20.03 4.65
N ALA A 118 4.41 19.44 3.46
CA ALA A 118 5.39 19.85 2.46
C ALA A 118 5.17 21.28 1.98
N LEU A 119 3.93 21.79 2.04
CA LEU A 119 3.59 23.18 1.68
C LEU A 119 3.96 24.17 2.77
N SER A 120 3.78 23.78 4.04
CA SER A 120 4.09 24.61 5.20
C SER A 120 5.51 24.43 5.71
N SER A 121 6.24 23.46 5.15
CA SER A 121 7.56 23.10 5.66
C SER A 121 8.44 24.34 5.63
N SER A 122 8.91 24.71 6.82
CA SER A 122 9.85 25.82 7.02
C SER A 122 11.10 25.65 6.15
N SER A 123 11.42 24.41 5.78
CA SER A 123 12.52 24.05 4.90
C SER A 123 12.02 23.57 3.54
N ARG A 124 12.63 24.10 2.48
CA ARG A 124 12.24 23.76 1.11
C ARG A 124 12.62 22.31 0.77
N PRO A 125 11.70 21.50 0.23
CA PRO A 125 12.01 20.14 -0.18
C PRO A 125 13.00 20.13 -1.36
N SER A 126 13.79 19.06 -1.48
CA SER A 126 14.75 18.87 -2.57
C SER A 126 14.09 18.73 -3.95
N ALA A 127 12.81 18.31 -3.99
CA ALA A 127 11.99 18.28 -5.18
C ALA A 127 10.58 18.78 -4.85
N ASN A 128 10.01 19.60 -5.72
CA ASN A 128 8.64 20.10 -5.57
C ASN A 128 7.64 19.00 -5.99
N GLY A 129 6.45 19.00 -5.40
CA GLY A 129 5.38 18.06 -5.75
C GLY A 129 5.61 16.62 -5.27
N ALA A 130 6.53 16.40 -4.33
CA ALA A 130 6.72 15.10 -3.71
C ALA A 130 5.54 14.77 -2.78
N THR A 131 5.05 13.53 -2.85
CA THR A 131 3.97 13.01 -2.02
C THR A 131 4.39 12.89 -0.56
N ILE A 132 5.64 12.47 -0.30
CA ILE A 132 6.21 12.35 1.04
C ILE A 132 7.58 13.01 1.04
N VAL A 133 7.77 14.04 1.87
CA VAL A 133 9.09 14.65 2.03
C VAL A 133 9.71 14.09 3.31
N LEU A 134 10.76 13.30 3.18
CA LEU A 134 11.42 12.63 4.28
C LEU A 134 12.44 13.57 4.95
N SER A 135 12.64 13.43 6.25
CA SER A 135 13.82 14.01 6.88
C SER A 135 15.10 13.44 6.24
N THR A 136 16.20 14.20 6.32
CA THR A 136 17.51 13.76 5.78
C THR A 136 17.91 12.37 6.30
N THR A 137 17.68 12.10 7.59
CA THR A 137 17.98 10.81 8.22
C THR A 137 17.09 9.68 7.68
N ALA A 138 15.79 9.92 7.50
CA ALA A 138 14.88 8.94 6.92
C ALA A 138 15.19 8.68 5.44
N PHE A 139 15.51 9.71 4.66
CA PHE A 139 15.85 9.57 3.24
C PHE A 139 17.12 8.73 3.06
N GLN A 140 18.18 9.03 3.83
CA GLN A 140 19.44 8.28 3.82
C GLN A 140 19.28 6.81 4.17
N ALA A 141 18.24 6.45 4.92
CA ALA A 141 17.96 5.06 5.26
C ALA A 141 17.44 4.26 4.06
N ILE A 142 16.69 4.87 3.14
CA ILE A 142 16.08 4.16 1.99
C ILE A 142 16.78 4.42 0.65
N ALA A 143 17.50 5.54 0.54
CA ALA A 143 18.11 6.01 -0.68
C ALA A 143 19.42 6.75 -0.38
N LYS A 144 20.33 6.78 -1.35
CA LYS A 144 21.53 7.62 -1.24
C LYS A 144 21.18 9.10 -1.29
N SER A 145 21.83 9.91 -0.46
CA SER A 145 21.65 11.37 -0.39
C SER A 145 22.01 12.15 -1.65
N SER A 146 22.60 11.49 -2.66
CA SER A 146 22.90 12.10 -3.97
C SER A 146 21.65 12.36 -4.81
N ALA A 147 20.56 11.64 -4.57
CA ALA A 147 19.32 11.84 -5.31
C ALA A 147 18.48 12.98 -4.70
N SER A 148 17.94 13.84 -5.56
CA SER A 148 16.99 14.89 -5.18
C SER A 148 15.57 14.33 -4.94
N SER A 149 15.18 13.28 -5.66
CA SER A 149 13.92 12.59 -5.48
C SER A 149 14.03 11.10 -5.83
N VAL A 150 13.17 10.29 -5.25
CA VAL A 150 13.06 8.86 -5.52
C VAL A 150 11.60 8.45 -5.57
N ASN A 151 11.29 7.42 -6.34
CA ASN A 151 9.97 6.82 -6.33
C ASN A 151 9.90 5.83 -5.17
N VAL A 152 8.86 5.98 -4.36
CA VAL A 152 8.62 5.15 -3.19
C VAL A 152 7.26 4.49 -3.26
N GLU A 153 7.20 3.31 -2.69
CA GLU A 153 5.96 2.71 -2.26
C GLU A 153 5.76 3.07 -0.78
N PHE A 154 4.55 3.49 -0.44
CA PHE A 154 4.18 3.81 0.94
C PHE A 154 2.84 3.19 1.32
N GLN A 155 2.73 2.83 2.60
CA GLN A 155 1.52 2.26 3.15
C GLN A 155 1.33 2.74 4.59
N GLN A 156 0.10 3.09 4.95
CA GLN A 156 -0.20 3.50 6.33
C GLN A 156 0.06 2.34 7.30
N TYR A 157 0.86 2.59 8.33
CA TYR A 157 1.11 1.65 9.40
C TYR A 157 -0.01 1.75 10.44
N GLY A 158 -0.83 0.69 10.53
CA GLY A 158 -1.79 0.54 11.63
C GLY A 158 -1.04 0.47 12.96
N VAL A 159 -1.12 1.53 13.76
CA VAL A 159 -0.55 1.55 15.10
C VAL A 159 -1.34 0.56 15.95
N LYS A 160 -0.78 -0.62 16.25
CA LYS A 160 -1.39 -1.54 17.22
C LYS A 160 -1.54 -0.77 18.53
N SER A 161 -2.79 -0.57 18.97
CA SER A 161 -3.13 0.23 20.14
C SER A 161 -2.32 -0.24 21.35
N LYS A 162 -1.49 0.65 21.90
CA LYS A 162 -0.55 0.37 23.00
C LYS A 162 -1.25 0.22 24.36
N ARG A 163 -2.53 -0.20 24.39
CA ARG A 163 -3.32 -0.32 25.63
C ARG A 163 -3.21 -1.68 26.33
N MET A 164 -2.28 -2.55 25.93
CA MET A 164 -2.06 -3.84 26.61
C MET A 164 -0.57 -4.21 26.78
N GLU A 165 0.27 -3.27 27.23
CA GLU A 165 1.54 -3.62 27.89
C GLU A 165 1.28 -3.66 29.41
N GLY A 166 0.57 -4.69 29.88
CA GLY A 166 0.17 -4.74 31.29
C GLY A 166 -0.36 -6.05 31.86
N LEU A 167 -0.51 -7.12 31.07
CA LEU A 167 -0.84 -8.45 31.61
C LEU A 167 -0.03 -9.50 30.84
N GLY A 168 0.76 -10.27 31.60
CA GLY A 168 1.67 -11.27 31.06
C GLY A 168 0.99 -12.41 30.32
N GLY A 169 1.77 -13.03 29.44
CA GLY A 169 1.67 -14.43 29.05
C GLY A 169 0.41 -14.85 28.32
N PHE A 170 0.41 -14.77 26.98
CA PHE A 170 -0.17 -15.82 26.13
C PHE A 170 0.67 -15.94 24.86
N GLY A 171 1.04 -17.17 24.51
CA GLY A 171 1.80 -17.49 23.31
C GLY A 171 1.05 -17.05 22.06
N GLY A 172 1.79 -16.47 21.11
CA GLY A 172 1.26 -16.09 19.80
C GLY A 172 1.07 -17.32 18.92
N GLU A 173 -0.06 -18.00 19.07
CA GLU A 173 -0.65 -18.85 18.05
C GLU A 173 -1.83 -18.08 17.40
N GLU A 174 -1.76 -18.00 16.08
CA GLU A 174 -2.78 -17.67 15.08
C GLU A 174 -3.80 -16.53 15.30
N LEU A 175 -3.73 -15.54 14.39
CA LEU A 175 -4.94 -14.96 13.82
C LEU A 175 -5.09 -15.44 12.38
N ASN A 176 -5.87 -16.50 12.25
CA ASN A 176 -6.46 -16.99 11.01
C ASN A 176 -7.52 -15.97 10.55
N VAL A 177 -7.19 -15.15 9.55
CA VAL A 177 -8.17 -14.24 8.92
C VAL A 177 -8.77 -14.97 7.72
N ASN A 178 -9.59 -15.97 8.01
CA ASN A 178 -10.69 -16.34 7.11
C ASN A 178 -11.81 -15.32 7.30
N LEU A 179 -11.66 -14.17 6.67
CA LEU A 179 -12.80 -13.36 6.29
C LEU A 179 -12.44 -12.72 4.95
N LEU A 180 -13.23 -13.09 3.93
CA LEU A 180 -13.40 -12.35 2.70
C LEU A 180 -13.69 -10.90 3.07
N ASP A 181 -12.64 -10.10 3.22
CA ASP A 181 -12.79 -8.73 3.65
C ASP A 181 -13.43 -7.96 2.49
N SER A 182 -14.55 -7.31 2.78
CA SER A 182 -15.32 -6.44 1.90
C SER A 182 -14.47 -5.41 1.13
N THR A 183 -13.23 -5.16 1.57
CA THR A 183 -12.23 -4.34 0.88
C THR A 183 -11.71 -4.97 -0.42
N PHE A 184 -11.61 -6.30 -0.51
CA PHE A 184 -11.16 -7.02 -1.72
C PHE A 184 -12.21 -6.98 -2.84
N LEU A 185 -13.50 -7.01 -2.48
CA LEU A 185 -14.59 -6.78 -3.44
C LEU A 185 -14.67 -5.30 -3.85
N LYS A 186 -14.30 -4.37 -2.95
CA LYS A 186 -14.30 -2.93 -3.26
C LYS A 186 -13.19 -2.55 -4.24
N SER A 187 -12.00 -3.12 -4.12
CA SER A 187 -10.93 -2.94 -5.12
C SER A 187 -11.31 -3.52 -6.50
N PHE A 188 -12.13 -4.58 -6.54
CA PHE A 188 -12.64 -5.14 -7.79
C PHE A 188 -13.67 -4.24 -8.50
N VAL A 189 -14.35 -3.35 -7.76
CA VAL A 189 -15.35 -2.42 -8.31
C VAL A 189 -14.73 -1.08 -8.71
N ASP A 190 -13.67 -0.63 -8.02
CA ASP A 190 -13.03 0.66 -8.28
C ASP A 190 -11.96 0.61 -9.39
N ASP A 191 -11.39 -0.56 -9.69
CA ASP A 191 -10.51 -0.73 -10.85
C ASP A 191 -11.32 -0.85 -12.14
N LYS A 192 -10.99 -0.01 -13.12
CA LYS A 192 -11.54 0.05 -14.50
C LYS A 192 -11.44 -1.27 -15.30
N VAL A 193 -11.13 -2.40 -14.67
CA VAL A 193 -11.07 -3.73 -15.28
C VAL A 193 -12.45 -4.21 -15.70
N PHE A 194 -13.52 -3.85 -14.97
CA PHE A 194 -14.88 -4.28 -15.30
C PHE A 194 -15.45 -3.57 -16.55
N GLU A 195 -15.12 -2.30 -16.77
CA GLU A 195 -15.55 -1.53 -17.96
C GLU A 195 -14.87 -1.97 -19.27
N ALA A 196 -13.87 -2.87 -19.20
CA ALA A 196 -13.25 -3.47 -20.39
C ALA A 196 -13.87 -4.82 -20.80
N MET A 197 -14.91 -5.29 -20.08
CA MET A 197 -15.58 -6.59 -20.34
C MET A 197 -17.09 -6.49 -20.64
N LEU A 198 -17.63 -5.28 -20.84
CA LEU A 198 -18.90 -5.07 -21.56
C LEU A 198 -18.62 -4.73 -23.04
#